data_AF-A0AAW5Z7W8-F1
#
_entry.id   AF-A0AAW5Z7W8-F1
#
_cell.length_a   1.000
_cell.length_b   1.000
_cell.length_c   1.000
_cell.angle_alpha   90.00
_cell.angle_beta   90.00
_cell.angle_gamma   90.00
#
_symmetry.space_group_name_H-M   'P 1'
#
loop_
_entity.id
_entity.type
_entity.pdbx_description
1 polymer ?
#
loop_
_entity_poly.entity_id
_entity_poly.type
_entity_poly.pdbx_seq_one_letter_code
_entity_poly.pdbx_strand_id
1 'polypeptide(L)' 'NNGTLQHPVKGVHTGSRVFMQPASEGTGIIAGGAMRAVLEVAGVHNVLAKAYGSTNPINVVRATIDGLENMN' A
#
# COMPACT_ATOMS: atom_id res chain seq x y z
N ASN A 1 -7.91 -14.63 0.99
CA ASN A 1 -7.54 -13.43 1.76
C ASN A 1 -8.57 -12.29 1.66
N ASN A 2 -9.87 -12.52 1.41
CA ASN A 2 -10.95 -11.49 1.35
C ASN A 2 -10.54 -10.10 0.79
N GLY A 3 -9.71 -10.06 -0.27
CA GLY A 3 -9.21 -8.81 -0.84
C GLY A 3 -8.30 -7.96 0.08
N THR A 4 -7.59 -8.55 1.04
CA THR A 4 -6.66 -7.88 1.96
C THR A 4 -5.26 -8.50 1.94
N LEU A 5 -4.32 -7.86 2.64
CA LEU A 5 -2.93 -8.29 2.80
C LEU A 5 -2.81 -9.45 3.81
N GLN A 6 -1.80 -10.31 3.64
CA GLN A 6 -1.52 -11.46 4.51
C GLN A 6 -1.03 -11.01 5.89
N HIS A 7 -0.17 -10.00 5.91
CA HIS A 7 0.43 -9.41 7.10
C HIS A 7 0.74 -7.92 6.83
N PRO A 8 1.07 -7.12 7.86
CA PRO A 8 1.48 -5.73 7.66
C PRO A 8 2.79 -5.65 6.86
N VAL A 9 2.80 -4.81 5.84
CA VAL A 9 3.90 -4.68 4.89
C VAL A 9 4.46 -3.26 4.90
N LYS A 10 5.77 -3.15 4.68
CA LYS A 10 6.50 -1.90 4.53
C LYS A 10 7.20 -1.91 3.18
N GLY A 11 7.14 -0.79 2.48
CA GLY A 11 7.87 -0.60 1.23
C GLY A 11 8.63 0.72 1.24
N VAL A 12 9.77 0.76 0.56
CA VAL A 12 10.66 1.92 0.57
C VAL A 12 11.18 2.20 -0.83
N HIS A 13 11.08 3.46 -1.24
CA HIS A 13 11.75 3.92 -2.46
C HIS A 13 12.34 5.32 -2.24
N THR A 14 13.67 5.42 -2.34
CA THR A 14 14.42 6.66 -2.06
C THR A 14 14.04 7.23 -0.68
N GLY A 15 13.38 8.40 -0.63
CA GLY A 15 12.95 9.06 0.60
C GLY A 15 11.48 8.82 0.97
N SER A 16 10.76 7.99 0.19
CA SER A 16 9.37 7.62 0.43
C SER A 16 9.31 6.27 1.12
N ARG A 17 8.56 6.21 2.23
CA ARG A 17 8.29 4.98 2.96
C ARG A 17 6.78 4.80 3.02
N VAL A 18 6.30 3.60 2.73
CA VAL A 18 4.87 3.28 2.84
C VAL A 18 4.69 2.15 3.84
N PHE A 19 3.59 2.24 4.57
CA PHE A 19 3.12 1.19 5.46
C PHE A 19 1.73 0.80 5.02
N MET A 20 1.48 -0.51 4.92
CA MET A 20 0.21 -1.07 4.53
C MET A 20 -0.18 -2.15 5.54
N GLN A 21 -1.39 -2.06 6.08
CA GLN A 21 -1.91 -2.94 7.11
C GLN A 21 -3.17 -3.64 6.60
N PRO A 22 -3.29 -4.97 6.79
CA PRO A 22 -4.52 -5.70 6.51
C PRO A 22 -5.71 -5.07 7.25
N ALA A 23 -6.88 -5.11 6.62
CA ALA A 23 -8.10 -4.57 7.19
C ALA A 23 -9.25 -5.57 7.04
N SER A 24 -10.22 -5.48 7.94
CA SER A 24 -11.43 -6.30 7.91
C SER A 24 -12.24 -6.03 6.64
N GLU A 25 -13.04 -7.02 6.24
CA GLU A 25 -13.97 -6.87 5.12
C GLU A 25 -14.92 -5.68 5.32
N GLY A 26 -15.16 -4.93 4.25
CA GLY A 26 -15.99 -3.71 4.28
C GLY A 26 -15.23 -2.44 4.66
N THR A 27 -13.94 -2.52 5.01
CA THR A 27 -13.12 -1.31 5.28
C THR A 27 -12.86 -0.51 4.00
N GLY A 28 -12.73 -1.18 2.86
CA GLY A 28 -12.32 -0.53 1.62
C GLY A 28 -10.83 -0.14 1.62
N ILE A 29 -10.43 0.64 0.62
CA ILE A 29 -9.05 1.13 0.48
C ILE A 29 -8.92 2.49 1.15
N ILE A 30 -8.30 2.54 2.33
CA ILE A 30 -7.95 3.79 3.02
C ILE A 30 -6.47 4.07 2.78
N ALA A 31 -6.19 4.78 1.70
CA ALA A 31 -4.84 5.08 1.25
C ALA A 31 -4.78 6.46 0.55
N GLY A 32 -3.57 7.03 0.46
CA GLY A 32 -3.33 8.21 -0.39
C GLY A 32 -3.55 7.88 -1.87
N GLY A 33 -3.92 8.87 -2.69
CA GLY A 33 -4.39 8.64 -4.07
C GLY A 33 -3.43 7.81 -4.95
N ALA A 34 -2.12 8.08 -4.85
CA ALA A 34 -1.09 7.33 -5.57
C ALA A 34 -1.06 5.83 -5.18
N MET A 35 -1.16 5.53 -3.88
CA MET A 35 -1.16 4.15 -3.39
C MET A 35 -2.49 3.46 -3.69
N ARG A 36 -3.62 4.20 -3.59
CA ARG A 36 -4.95 3.67 -3.88
C ARG A 36 -5.02 3.11 -5.30
N ALA A 37 -4.54 3.85 -6.29
CA ALA A 37 -4.53 3.40 -7.68
C ALA A 37 -3.75 2.08 -7.87
N VAL A 38 -2.60 1.95 -7.19
CA VAL A 38 -1.80 0.71 -7.23
C VAL A 38 -2.54 -0.45 -6.55
N LEU A 39 -3.07 -0.22 -5.36
CA LEU A 39 -3.77 -1.25 -4.56
C LEU A 39 -5.04 -1.76 -5.25
N GLU A 40 -5.77 -0.87 -5.92
CA GLU A 40 -6.97 -1.20 -6.68
C GLU A 40 -6.65 -2.10 -7.88
N VAL A 41 -5.59 -1.77 -8.63
CA VAL A 41 -5.12 -2.60 -9.75
C VAL A 41 -4.53 -3.93 -9.27
N ALA A 42 -3.90 -3.94 -8.09
CA ALA A 42 -3.37 -5.16 -7.47
C ALA A 42 -4.46 -6.08 -6.87
N GLY A 43 -5.73 -5.69 -6.90
CA GLY A 43 -6.84 -6.48 -6.33
C GLY A 43 -6.92 -6.45 -4.80
N VAL A 44 -6.27 -5.46 -4.16
CA VAL A 44 -6.35 -5.24 -2.72
C VAL A 44 -7.46 -4.23 -2.44
N HIS A 45 -8.58 -4.73 -1.94
CA HIS A 45 -9.80 -3.95 -1.71
C HIS A 45 -10.01 -3.53 -0.25
N ASN A 46 -9.36 -4.19 0.71
CA ASN A 46 -9.48 -3.89 2.14
C ASN A 46 -8.10 -3.65 2.74
N VAL A 47 -7.69 -2.40 2.92
CA VAL A 47 -6.34 -2.06 3.41
C VAL A 47 -6.28 -0.66 4.02
N LEU A 48 -5.54 -0.53 5.12
CA LEU A 48 -5.15 0.76 5.70
C LEU A 48 -3.71 1.05 5.30
N ALA A 49 -3.46 2.16 4.62
CA ALA A 49 -2.12 2.48 4.15
C ALA A 49 -1.75 3.95 4.35
N LYS A 50 -0.50 4.18 4.75
CA LYS A 50 0.05 5.52 4.99
C LYS A 50 1.44 5.67 4.37
N ALA A 51 1.67 6.78 3.69
CA ALA A 51 2.99 7.21 3.26
C ALA A 51 3.65 8.13 4.31
N TYR A 52 4.96 7.98 4.46
CA TYR A 52 5.84 8.76 5.34
C TYR A 52 7.04 9.27 4.55
N GLY A 53 7.59 10.41 4.97
CA GLY A 53 8.71 11.05 4.29
C GLY A 53 8.26 11.77 3.02
N SER A 54 8.97 11.55 1.91
CA SER A 54 8.63 12.17 0.63
C SER A 54 7.27 11.67 0.12
N THR A 55 6.38 12.61 -0.21
CA THR A 55 5.04 12.35 -0.75
C THR A 55 4.96 12.51 -2.26
N ASN A 56 6.10 12.53 -2.96
CA ASN A 56 6.14 12.57 -4.42
C ASN A 56 5.40 11.34 -4.98
N PRO A 57 4.32 11.52 -5.78
CA PRO A 57 3.50 10.42 -6.27
C PRO A 57 4.28 9.28 -6.92
N ILE A 58 5.32 9.58 -7.71
CA ILE A 58 6.08 8.54 -8.41
C ILE A 58 6.88 7.66 -7.45
N ASN A 59 7.43 8.25 -6.39
CA ASN A 59 8.19 7.52 -5.39
C ASN A 59 7.26 6.72 -4.48
N VAL A 60 6.09 7.28 -4.15
CA VAL A 60 5.06 6.58 -3.37
C VAL A 60 4.52 5.37 -4.13
N VAL A 61 4.27 5.48 -5.44
CA VAL A 61 3.90 4.34 -6.29
C VAL A 61 4.98 3.27 -6.25
N ARG A 62 6.24 3.63 -6.51
CA ARG A 62 7.36 2.67 -6.50
C ARG A 62 7.57 2.02 -5.14
N ALA A 63 7.45 2.78 -4.04
CA ALA A 63 7.52 2.24 -2.68
C ALA A 63 6.36 1.29 -2.38
N THR A 64 5.17 1.54 -2.95
CA THR A 64 4.00 0.66 -2.80
C THR A 64 4.22 -0.66 -3.53
N ILE A 65 4.72 -0.61 -4.77
CA ILE A 65 5.09 -1.80 -5.54
C ILE A 65 6.17 -2.61 -4.81
N ASP A 66 7.23 -1.95 -4.35
CA ASP A 66 8.29 -2.59 -3.56
C ASP A 66 7.74 -3.30 -2.31
N GLY A 67 6.80 -2.69 -1.59
CA GLY A 67 6.13 -3.35 -0.47
C GLY A 67 5.37 -4.61 -0.91
N LEU A 68 4.56 -4.51 -1.97
CA LEU A 68 3.78 -5.64 -2.47
C LEU A 68 4.65 -6.79 -3.01
N GLU A 69 5.77 -6.49 -3.66
CA GLU A 69 6.71 -7.50 -4.18
C GLU A 69 7.44 -8.25 -3.05
N ASN A 70 7.71 -7.57 -1.94
CA ASN A 70 8.36 -8.16 -0.76
C ASN A 70 7.38 -8.83 0.22
N MET A 71 6.12 -9.02 -0.17
CA MET A 71 5.08 -9.68 0.61
C MET A 71 5.16 -11.21 0.44
N ASN A 72 6.14 -11.84 1.09
CA ASN A 72 6.27 -13.31 1.18
C ASN A 72 5.70 -13.85 2.50
#